data_AF-A0A7M7N5A3-F1
#
_entry.id   AF-A0A7M7N5A3-F1
#
_cell.length_a   1.000
_cell.length_b   1.000
_cell.length_c   1.000
_cell.angle_alpha   90.00
_cell.angle_beta   90.00
_cell.angle_gamma   90.00
#
_symmetry.space_group_name_H-M   'P 1'
#
loop_
_entity.id
_entity.type
_entity.pdbx_description
1 polymer ?
#
loop_
_entity_poly.entity_id
_entity_poly.type
_entity_poly.pdbx_seq_one_letter_code
_entity_poly.pdbx_strand_id
1 'polypeptide(L)'
;MTGTPPDPVALAPDIQRMEETLDNLEKHFLQEKPFLCGYDISIADLFGVNEVIQVEPCGYGTLDRRPKLKAWIGRVREYVQPEIFDDVSQLIYRLAKAKQKL
;
A
#
# COMPACT_ATOMS: atom_id res chain seq x y z
N MET A 1 -0.06 10.29 -18.26
CA MET A 1 -0.04 11.25 -17.12
C MET A 1 0.03 12.64 -17.71
N THR A 2 -0.83 13.57 -17.29
CA THR A 2 -0.95 14.93 -17.87
C THR A 2 0.20 15.87 -17.46
N GLY A 3 1.04 15.48 -16.50
CA GLY A 3 2.12 16.31 -15.95
C GLY A 3 1.64 17.44 -15.01
N THR A 4 0.35 17.74 -15.02
CA THR A 4 -0.31 18.69 -14.13
C THR A 4 -0.81 18.02 -12.85
N PRO A 5 -0.62 18.63 -11.67
CA PRO A 5 -1.22 18.15 -10.44
C PRO A 5 -2.76 18.10 -10.54
N PRO A 6 -3.42 17.06 -9.99
CA PRO A 6 -4.87 17.01 -9.91
C PRO A 6 -5.42 18.14 -9.02
N ASP A 7 -6.64 18.59 -9.30
CA ASP A 7 -7.37 19.54 -8.45
C ASP A 7 -7.58 18.93 -7.05
N PRO A 8 -7.07 19.56 -5.97
CA PRO A 8 -7.22 19.06 -4.61
C PRO A 8 -8.67 18.85 -4.18
N VAL A 9 -9.60 19.71 -4.62
CA VAL A 9 -11.02 19.62 -4.24
C VAL A 9 -11.66 18.41 -4.91
N ALA A 10 -11.31 18.15 -6.17
CA ALA A 10 -11.79 16.99 -6.90
C ALA A 10 -11.16 15.67 -6.37
N LEU A 11 -9.93 15.72 -5.84
CA LEU A 11 -9.21 14.55 -5.34
C LEU A 11 -9.63 14.13 -3.92
N ALA A 12 -10.10 15.07 -3.09
CA ALA A 12 -10.43 14.82 -1.69
C ALA A 12 -11.38 13.63 -1.45
N PRO A 13 -12.48 13.44 -2.21
CA PRO A 13 -13.36 12.28 -2.04
C PRO A 13 -12.66 10.94 -2.31
N ASP A 14 -11.73 10.89 -3.26
CA ASP A 14 -11.02 9.65 -3.59
C ASP A 14 -9.98 9.30 -2.53
N ILE A 15 -9.32 10.29 -1.94
CA ILE A 15 -8.45 10.10 -0.76
C ILE A 15 -9.28 9.54 0.40
N GLN A 16 -10.47 10.10 0.66
CA GLN A 16 -11.34 9.61 1.72
C GLN A 16 -11.74 8.14 1.48
N ARG A 17 -12.16 7.77 0.27
CA ARG A 17 -12.50 6.38 -0.08
C ARG A 17 -11.31 5.43 0.07
N MET A 18 -10.11 5.89 -0.28
CA MET A 18 -8.88 5.12 -0.09
C MET A 18 -8.64 4.85 1.40
N GLU A 19 -8.74 5.86 2.27
CA GLU A 19 -8.60 5.69 3.72
C GLU A 19 -9.64 4.73 4.30
N GLU A 20 -10.91 4.86 3.89
CA GLU A 20 -11.98 3.94 4.29
C GLU A 20 -11.72 2.50 3.82
N THR A 21 -11.16 2.33 2.62
CA THR A 21 -10.80 1.01 2.09
C THR A 21 -9.68 0.36 2.90
N LEU A 22 -8.68 1.13 3.31
CA LEU A 22 -7.59 0.64 4.16
C LEU A 22 -8.07 0.32 5.58
N ASP A 23 -9.00 1.12 6.10
CA ASP A 23 -9.72 0.82 7.35
C ASP A 23 -10.46 -0.52 7.26
N ASN A 24 -11.16 -0.77 6.15
CA ASN A 24 -11.87 -2.02 5.94
C ASN A 24 -10.92 -3.21 5.77
N LEU A 25 -9.81 -3.02 5.04
CA LEU A 25 -8.76 -4.03 4.91
C LEU A 25 -8.23 -4.46 6.28
N GLU A 26 -7.94 -3.48 7.15
CA GLU A 26 -7.45 -3.75 8.49
C GLU A 26 -8.52 -4.37 9.40
N LYS A 27 -9.74 -3.79 9.44
CA LYS A 27 -10.79 -4.20 10.40
C LYS A 27 -11.54 -5.47 10.02
N HIS A 28 -11.68 -5.77 8.73
CA HIS A 28 -12.51 -6.88 8.26
C HIS A 28 -11.70 -8.04 7.71
N PHE A 29 -10.59 -7.77 7.00
CA PHE A 29 -9.79 -8.83 6.38
C PHE A 29 -8.62 -9.23 7.27
N LEU A 30 -7.73 -8.31 7.63
CA LEU A 30 -6.54 -8.61 8.42
C LEU A 30 -6.89 -8.95 9.88
N GLN A 31 -7.67 -8.09 10.55
CA GLN A 31 -8.05 -8.23 11.96
C GLN A 31 -6.79 -8.45 12.84
N GLU A 32 -6.77 -9.53 13.63
CA GLU A 32 -5.63 -9.96 14.44
C GLU A 32 -4.83 -11.11 13.80
N LYS A 33 -5.13 -11.44 12.53
CA LYS A 33 -4.48 -12.53 11.81
C LYS A 33 -3.15 -12.05 11.21
N PRO A 34 -2.19 -12.96 10.96
CA PRO A 34 -0.95 -12.59 10.30
C PRO A 34 -1.18 -12.23 8.82
N PHE A 35 -2.15 -12.84 8.14
CA PHE A 35 -2.47 -12.65 6.71
C PHE A 35 -3.97 -12.40 6.49
N LEU A 36 -4.34 -11.91 5.31
CA LEU A 36 -5.71 -11.46 5.01
C LEU A 36 -6.74 -12.58 5.13
N CYS A 37 -6.38 -13.81 4.76
CA CYS A 37 -7.30 -14.95 4.79
C CYS A 37 -7.10 -15.89 5.98
N GLY A 38 -6.08 -15.70 6.82
CA GLY A 38 -5.79 -16.68 7.87
C GLY A 38 -4.39 -16.60 8.46
N TYR A 39 -3.92 -17.76 8.92
CA TYR A 39 -2.59 -17.94 9.49
C TYR A 39 -1.49 -18.16 8.44
N ASP A 40 -1.88 -18.66 7.26
CA ASP A 40 -0.99 -18.85 6.13
C ASP A 40 -1.23 -17.77 5.06
N ILE A 41 -0.19 -17.48 4.29
CA ILE A 41 -0.29 -16.55 3.18
C ILE A 41 -1.23 -17.11 2.09
N SER A 42 -1.90 -16.21 1.39
CA SER A 42 -2.74 -16.54 0.25
C SER A 42 -2.46 -15.60 -0.92
N ILE A 43 -3.04 -15.89 -2.08
CA ILE A 43 -3.00 -14.95 -3.22
C ILE A 43 -3.65 -13.60 -2.89
N ALA A 44 -4.57 -13.55 -1.92
CA ALA A 44 -5.15 -12.29 -1.45
C ALA A 44 -4.08 -11.36 -0.89
N ASP A 45 -3.10 -11.91 -0.15
CA ASP A 45 -1.99 -11.13 0.40
C ASP A 45 -1.08 -10.59 -0.70
N LEU A 46 -0.78 -11.42 -1.71
CA LEU A 46 0.05 -11.03 -2.85
C LEU A 46 -0.59 -9.89 -3.65
N PHE A 47 -1.91 -9.92 -3.86
CA PHE A 47 -2.60 -8.83 -4.56
C PHE A 47 -2.76 -7.61 -3.66
N GLY A 48 -3.22 -7.79 -2.43
CA GLY A 48 -3.47 -6.69 -1.50
C GLY A 48 -2.21 -5.88 -1.20
N VAL A 49 -1.07 -6.54 -1.00
CA VAL A 49 0.18 -5.84 -0.63
C VAL A 49 0.63 -4.86 -1.72
N ASN A 50 0.45 -5.23 -3.00
CA ASN A 50 0.84 -4.40 -4.13
C ASN A 50 -0.02 -3.14 -4.22
N GLU A 51 -1.34 -3.27 -4.07
CA GLU A 51 -2.26 -2.13 -4.09
C GLU A 51 -1.93 -1.12 -2.96
N VAL A 52 -1.55 -1.62 -1.78
CA VAL A 52 -1.20 -0.76 -0.64
C VAL A 52 0.17 -0.09 -0.81
N ILE A 53 1.17 -0.75 -1.40
CA ILE A 53 2.48 -0.13 -1.64
C ILE A 53 2.38 0.96 -2.72
N GLN A 54 1.55 0.77 -3.74
CA GLN A 54 1.40 1.74 -4.83
C GLN A 54 0.89 3.11 -4.39
N VAL A 55 0.16 3.18 -3.27
CA VAL A 55 -0.31 4.46 -2.70
C VAL A 55 0.73 5.17 -1.83
N GLU A 56 1.82 4.50 -1.41
CA GLU A 56 2.87 5.10 -0.57
C GLU A 56 3.61 6.27 -1.26
N PRO A 57 4.04 6.15 -2.53
CA PRO A 57 4.63 7.26 -3.30
C PRO A 57 3.82 8.53 -3.42
N CYS A 58 2.51 8.46 -3.16
CA CYS A 58 1.61 9.60 -3.31
C CYS A 58 1.78 10.64 -2.19
N GLY A 59 2.62 10.38 -1.18
CA GLY A 59 3.01 11.36 -0.16
C GLY A 59 2.00 11.55 0.98
N TYR A 60 0.98 10.69 1.09
CA TYR A 60 -0.06 10.77 2.12
C TYR A 60 0.34 10.17 3.49
N GLY A 61 1.54 9.61 3.60
CA GLY A 61 2.02 8.96 4.83
C GLY A 61 1.09 7.83 5.31
N THR A 62 0.43 7.16 4.36
CA THR A 62 -0.69 6.24 4.62
C THR A 62 -0.30 5.09 5.55
N LEU A 63 0.92 4.57 5.41
CA LEU A 63 1.41 3.44 6.20
C LEU A 63 1.95 3.84 7.58
N ASP A 64 2.42 5.07 7.75
CA ASP A 64 2.94 5.54 9.04
C ASP A 64 1.84 5.64 10.10
N ARG A 65 0.60 5.85 9.66
CA ARG A 65 -0.60 5.86 10.52
C ARG A 65 -1.20 4.48 10.75
N ARG A 66 -0.68 3.42 10.12
CA ARG A 66 -1.30 2.08 10.04
C ARG A 66 -0.31 0.97 10.39
N PRO A 67 0.11 0.85 11.67
CA PRO A 67 1.15 -0.09 12.08
C PRO A 67 0.79 -1.56 11.84
N LYS A 68 -0.49 -1.95 11.89
CA LYS A 68 -0.92 -3.32 11.58
C LYS A 68 -0.72 -3.67 10.12
N LEU A 69 -1.13 -2.80 9.20
CA LEU A 69 -0.87 -2.98 7.77
C LEU A 69 0.63 -2.99 7.48
N LYS A 70 1.43 -2.10 8.11
CA LYS A 70 2.89 -2.10 7.95
C LYS A 70 3.52 -3.42 8.39
N ALA A 71 3.06 -3.98 9.51
CA ALA A 71 3.52 -5.29 9.98
C ALA A 71 3.10 -6.43 9.05
N TRP A 72 1.88 -6.38 8.48
CA TRP A 72 1.41 -7.33 7.48
C TRP A 72 2.24 -7.28 6.19
N ILE A 73 2.51 -6.09 5.65
CA ILE A 73 3.40 -5.90 4.50
C ILE A 73 4.78 -6.50 4.79
N GLY A 74 5.33 -6.27 5.99
CA GLY A 74 6.58 -6.88 6.43
C GLY A 74 6.55 -8.41 6.40
N ARG A 75 5.47 -9.03 6.91
CA ARG A 75 5.31 -10.49 6.85
C ARG A 75 5.22 -11.03 5.42
N VAL A 76 4.49 -10.35 4.54
CA VAL A 76 4.39 -10.73 3.13
C VAL A 76 5.75 -10.63 2.44
N ARG A 77 6.49 -9.54 2.68
CA ARG A 77 7.86 -9.33 2.18
C ARG A 77 8.82 -10.44 2.61
N GLU A 78 8.81 -10.81 3.89
CA GLU A 78 9.64 -11.91 4.38
C GLU A 78 9.24 -13.25 3.76
N TYR A 79 7.94 -13.50 3.59
CA TYR A 79 7.45 -14.76 3.00
C TYR A 79 7.89 -14.92 1.53
N VAL A 80 7.77 -13.87 0.71
CA VAL A 80 8.11 -13.92 -0.72
C VAL A 80 9.59 -13.65 -1.01
N GLN A 81 10.41 -13.54 0.03
CA GLN A 81 11.81 -13.13 0.02
C GLN A 81 11.99 -11.62 -0.21
N PRO A 82 12.68 -10.92 0.70
CA PRO A 82 13.01 -9.50 0.59
C PRO A 82 13.54 -9.05 -0.77
N GLU A 83 14.45 -9.82 -1.36
CA GLU A 83 15.13 -9.46 -2.60
C GLU A 83 14.16 -9.40 -3.79
N ILE A 84 13.24 -10.35 -3.86
CA ILE A 84 12.21 -10.42 -4.92
C ILE A 84 11.18 -9.30 -4.72
N PHE A 85 10.71 -9.14 -3.48
CA PHE A 85 9.72 -8.13 -3.14
C PHE A 85 10.22 -6.71 -3.44
N ASP A 86 11.44 -6.41 -3.03
CA ASP A 86 12.04 -5.10 -3.21
C ASP A 86 12.31 -4.84 -4.69
N ASP A 87 12.79 -5.82 -5.47
CA ASP A 87 13.02 -5.68 -6.91
C ASP A 87 11.75 -5.33 -7.69
N VAL A 88 10.64 -6.03 -7.41
CA VAL A 88 9.35 -5.74 -8.05
C VAL A 88 8.81 -4.37 -7.60
N SER A 89 9.01 -4.01 -6.33
CA SER A 89 8.54 -2.74 -5.77
C SER A 89 9.40 -1.53 -6.18
N GLN A 90 10.62 -1.74 -6.69
CA GLN A 90 11.54 -0.65 -7.04
C GLN A 90 10.94 0.36 -8.02
N LEU A 91 10.13 -0.09 -8.98
CA LEU A 91 9.52 0.80 -9.96
C LEU A 91 8.62 1.85 -9.27
N ILE A 92 7.85 1.43 -8.28
CA ILE A 92 6.93 2.28 -7.51
C ILE A 92 7.72 3.39 -6.80
N TYR A 93 8.81 3.04 -6.12
CA TYR A 93 9.68 4.00 -5.44
C TYR A 93 10.44 4.93 -6.40
N ARG A 94 10.82 4.45 -7.59
CA ARG A 94 11.43 5.30 -8.63
C ARG A 94 10.45 6.34 -9.14
N LEU A 95 9.19 5.96 -9.37
CA LEU A 95 8.12 6.88 -9.78
C LEU A 95 7.84 7.94 -8.70
N ALA A 96 7.88 7.56 -7.42
CA ALA A 96 7.78 8.49 -6.29
C ALA A 96 8.85 9.58 -6.34
N LYS A 97 10.13 9.17 -6.46
CA LYS A 97 11.29 10.08 -6.48
C LYS A 97 11.30 10.98 -7.71
N ALA A 98 10.81 10.50 -8.86
CA ALA A 98 10.73 11.30 -10.07
C ALA A 98 9.72 12.45 -9.94
N LYS A 99 8.61 12.25 -9.21
CA LYS A 99 7.63 13.32 -8.95
C LYS A 99 8.12 14.40 -7.98
N GLN A 100 9.00 14.07 -7.03
CA GLN A 100 9.58 15.05 -6.09
C GLN A 100 10.62 15.99 -6.74
N LYS A 101 11.07 15.69 -7.97
CA LYS A 101 12.06 16.50 -8.71
C LYS A 101 11.43 17.44 -9.76
N LEU A 102 10.11 17.47 -9.86
CA LEU A 102 9.33 18.41 -10.67
C LEU A 102 8.73 19.48 -9.76
#